data_AF-A0A7Y8S1Y3-F1
#
_entry.id   AF-A0A7Y8S1Y3-F1
#
_cell.length_a   1.000
_cell.length_b   1.000
_cell.length_c   1.000
_cell.angle_alpha   90.00
_cell.angle_beta   90.00
_cell.angle_gamma   90.00
#
_symmetry.space_group_name_H-M   'P 1'
#
loop_
_entity.id
_entity.type
_entity.pdbx_description
1 polymer ?
#
loop_
_entity_poly.entity_id
_entity_poly.type
_entity_poly.pdbx_seq_one_letter_code
_entity_poly.pdbx_strand_id
1 'polypeptide(L)'
;MGKSIFLSEKDKLQLQMWGIVQREIGDIDDAGCDWYTNGDHTYIGSPDWHVSANPEIANLINSIYALDGRDAKWVEEGDSK
;
A
#
# COMPACT_ATOMS: atom_id res chain seq x y z
N MET A 1 -10.67 -22.81 -8.36
CA MET A 1 -11.54 -21.72 -8.86
C MET A 1 -10.70 -20.83 -9.75
N GLY A 2 -11.04 -20.71 -11.03
CA GLY A 2 -10.31 -19.84 -11.95
C GLY A 2 -10.57 -18.38 -11.60
N LYS A 3 -9.52 -17.59 -11.39
CA LYS A 3 -9.62 -16.13 -11.24
C LYS A 3 -10.27 -15.59 -12.52
N SER A 4 -11.41 -14.92 -12.39
CA SER A 4 -12.07 -14.25 -13.51
C SER A 4 -11.09 -13.26 -14.14
N ILE A 5 -11.01 -13.23 -15.47
CA ILE A 5 -10.23 -12.20 -16.19
C ILE A 5 -10.93 -10.84 -16.17
N PHE A 6 -12.19 -10.79 -15.75
CA PHE A 6 -12.93 -9.55 -15.59
C PHE A 6 -12.57 -8.90 -14.25
N LEU A 7 -11.89 -7.77 -14.35
CA LEU A 7 -11.60 -6.89 -13.21
C LEU A 7 -12.82 -6.04 -12.88
N SER A 8 -13.18 -5.97 -11.60
CA SER A 8 -14.17 -5.01 -11.12
C SER A 8 -13.66 -3.58 -11.29
N GLU A 9 -14.56 -2.59 -11.16
CA GLU A 9 -14.17 -1.18 -11.17
C GLU A 9 -13.20 -0.87 -10.01
N LYS A 10 -13.41 -1.50 -8.85
CA LYS A 10 -12.48 -1.43 -7.72
C LYS A 10 -11.10 -1.97 -8.08
N ASP A 11 -11.02 -3.16 -8.70
CA ASP A 11 -9.73 -3.76 -9.07
C ASP A 11 -8.97 -2.88 -10.07
N LYS A 12 -9.68 -2.32 -11.06
CA LYS A 12 -9.09 -1.38 -12.04
C LYS A 12 -8.56 -0.12 -11.38
N LEU A 13 -9.31 0.44 -10.42
CA LEU A 13 -8.88 1.61 -9.67
C LEU A 13 -7.63 1.30 -8.85
N GLN A 14 -7.60 0.17 -8.13
CA GLN A 14 -6.42 -0.23 -7.36
C GLN A 14 -5.19 -0.44 -8.24
N LEU A 15 -5.34 -1.06 -9.42
CA LEU A 15 -4.24 -1.19 -10.38
C LEU A 15 -3.71 0.18 -10.86
N GLN A 16 -4.59 1.14 -11.10
CA GLN A 16 -4.19 2.50 -11.48
C GLN A 16 -3.46 3.21 -10.34
N MET A 17 -3.95 3.07 -9.10
CA MET A 17 -3.31 3.66 -7.92
C MET A 17 -1.92 3.06 -7.68
N TRP A 18 -1.77 1.73 -7.77
CA TRP A 18 -0.47 1.08 -7.70
C TRP A 18 0.47 1.50 -8.83
N GLY A 19 -0.06 1.66 -10.04
CA GLY A 19 0.73 2.19 -11.17
C GLY A 19 1.23 3.63 -10.93
N ILE A 20 0.48 4.45 -10.19
CA ILE A 20 0.96 5.77 -9.76
C ILE A 20 2.08 5.60 -8.73
N VAL A 21 1.89 4.77 -7.69
CA VAL A 21 2.92 4.51 -6.67
C VAL A 21 4.24 4.12 -7.35
N GLN A 22 4.24 3.08 -8.19
CA GLN A 22 5.43 2.60 -8.88
C GLN A 22 6.06 3.65 -9.82
N ARG A 23 5.24 4.48 -10.48
CA ARG A 23 5.78 5.55 -11.32
C ARG A 23 6.52 6.61 -10.49
N GLU A 24 6.00 6.95 -9.32
CA GLU A 24 6.55 8.03 -8.49
C GLU A 24 7.76 7.58 -7.65
N ILE A 25 7.79 6.34 -7.16
CA ILE A 25 8.87 5.84 -6.27
C ILE A 25 9.80 4.81 -6.94
N GLY A 26 9.51 4.45 -8.19
CA GLY A 26 10.21 3.38 -8.92
C GLY A 26 9.47 2.04 -8.85
N ASP A 27 9.78 1.16 -9.79
CA ASP A 27 9.27 -0.20 -9.81
C ASP A 27 9.98 -1.01 -8.72
N ILE A 28 9.26 -1.27 -7.62
CA ILE A 28 9.77 -1.97 -6.44
C ILE A 28 9.15 -3.38 -6.42
N ASP A 29 10.01 -4.39 -6.41
CA ASP A 29 9.61 -5.76 -6.05
C ASP A 29 9.46 -5.84 -4.53
N ASP A 30 8.21 -5.92 -4.07
CA ASP A 30 7.90 -6.01 -2.65
C ASP A 30 8.10 -7.42 -2.06
N ALA A 31 8.54 -8.39 -2.88
CA ALA A 31 8.71 -9.79 -2.49
C ALA A 31 7.47 -10.42 -1.86
N GLY A 32 6.27 -9.87 -2.12
CA GLY A 32 5.01 -10.29 -1.52
C GLY A 32 4.79 -9.81 -0.09
N CYS A 33 5.58 -8.86 0.40
CA CYS A 33 5.39 -8.23 1.71
C CYS A 33 4.25 -7.21 1.70
N ASP A 34 3.63 -7.01 2.87
CA ASP A 34 2.65 -5.94 3.05
C ASP A 34 3.31 -4.56 3.06
N TRP A 35 2.52 -3.57 2.67
CA TRP A 35 2.91 -2.16 2.67
C TRP A 35 2.22 -1.45 3.82
N TYR A 36 2.89 -0.47 4.40
CA TYR A 36 2.30 0.29 5.48
C TYR A 36 2.87 1.70 5.58
N THR A 37 2.19 2.54 6.35
CA THR A 37 2.51 3.95 6.50
C THR A 37 2.70 4.35 7.95
N ASN A 38 3.58 5.31 8.18
CA ASN A 38 3.72 5.99 9.46
C ASN A 38 3.94 7.48 9.21
N GLY A 39 2.90 8.29 9.46
CA GLY A 39 2.86 9.68 9.02
C GLY A 39 3.01 9.79 7.50
N ASP A 40 4.00 10.56 7.05
CA ASP A 40 4.28 10.80 5.63
C ASP A 40 5.18 9.72 5.00
N HIS A 41 5.58 8.72 5.79
CA HIS A 41 6.50 7.68 5.36
C HIS A 41 5.78 6.39 4.96
N THR A 42 6.32 5.72 3.97
CA THR A 42 5.85 4.43 3.42
C THR A 42 6.96 3.39 3.50
N TYR A 43 6.60 2.17 3.89
CA TYR A 43 7.51 1.06 4.14
C TYR A 43 6.93 -0.24 3.57
N ILE A 44 7.80 -1.24 3.39
CA ILE A 44 7.44 -2.60 2.94
C ILE A 44 7.92 -3.63 3.98
N GLY A 45 7.01 -4.39 4.57
CA GLY A 45 7.31 -5.51 5.48
C GLY A 45 7.91 -5.14 6.85
N SER A 46 8.82 -4.16 6.95
CA SER A 46 9.44 -3.70 8.20
C SER A 46 9.88 -2.22 8.14
N PRO A 47 10.04 -1.52 9.31
CA PRO A 47 10.33 -0.09 9.31
C PRO A 47 11.71 0.23 8.74
N ASP A 48 12.56 -0.78 8.64
CA ASP A 48 13.89 -0.69 8.03
C ASP A 48 13.83 -0.63 6.50
N TRP A 49 12.73 -1.08 5.87
CA TRP A 49 12.54 -1.01 4.42
C TRP A 49 11.67 0.20 4.04
N HIS A 50 12.21 1.38 4.28
CA HIS A 50 11.62 2.65 3.90
C HIS A 50 11.71 2.87 2.37
N VAL A 51 10.57 3.16 1.73
CA VAL A 51 10.50 3.35 0.27
C VAL A 51 10.14 4.77 -0.15
N SER A 52 9.49 5.55 0.72
CA SER A 52 9.15 6.94 0.40
C SER A 52 8.81 7.75 1.65
N ALA A 53 9.20 9.03 1.65
CA ALA A 53 8.81 10.03 2.64
C ALA A 53 7.83 11.08 2.06
N ASN A 54 7.15 10.75 0.96
CA ASN A 54 6.19 11.63 0.32
C ASN A 54 4.78 11.41 0.91
N PRO A 55 4.13 12.44 1.49
CA PRO A 55 2.79 12.32 2.07
C PRO A 55 1.72 11.89 1.06
N GLU A 56 1.88 12.25 -0.22
CA GLU A 56 0.93 11.82 -1.27
C GLU A 56 0.99 10.32 -1.50
N ILE A 57 2.19 9.72 -1.42
CA ILE A 57 2.37 8.27 -1.53
C ILE A 57 1.77 7.56 -0.31
N ALA A 58 2.05 8.06 0.90
CA ALA A 58 1.46 7.50 2.12
C ALA A 58 -0.08 7.54 2.07
N ASN A 59 -0.66 8.66 1.65
CA ASN A 59 -2.13 8.78 1.50
C ASN A 59 -2.69 7.85 0.43
N LEU A 60 -1.95 7.63 -0.66
CA LEU A 60 -2.38 6.72 -1.71
C LEU A 60 -2.37 5.26 -1.23
N ILE A 61 -1.33 4.83 -0.53
CA ILE A 61 -1.25 3.49 0.09
C ILE A 61 -2.40 3.28 1.10
N ASN A 62 -2.64 4.27 1.97
CA ASN A 62 -3.77 4.23 2.90
C ASN A 62 -5.11 4.08 2.17
N SER A 63 -5.29 4.80 1.06
CA SER A 63 -6.50 4.72 0.23
C SER A 63 -6.67 3.35 -0.43
N ILE A 64 -5.59 2.74 -0.93
CA ILE A 64 -5.62 1.40 -1.53
C ILE A 64 -6.07 0.37 -0.50
N TYR A 65 -5.54 0.42 0.72
CA TYR A 65 -5.90 -0.51 1.78
C TYR A 65 -7.33 -0.26 2.29
N ALA A 66 -7.77 1.00 2.38
CA ALA A 66 -9.13 1.33 2.74
C ALA A 66 -10.16 0.78 1.73
N LEU A 67 -9.84 0.76 0.43
CA LEU A 67 -10.69 0.10 -0.59
C LEU A 67 -10.86 -1.40 -0.31
N ASP A 68 -9.88 -2.05 0.33
CA ASP A 68 -9.94 -3.44 0.80
C ASP A 68 -10.59 -3.61 2.17
N GLY A 69 -11.00 -2.52 2.82
CA GLY A 69 -11.48 -2.55 4.21
C GLY A 69 -10.36 -2.85 5.21
N ARG A 70 -9.11 -2.56 4.86
CA ARG A 70 -7.92 -2.70 5.72
C ARG A 70 -7.36 -1.33 6.10
N ASP A 71 -6.58 -1.28 7.17
CA ASP A 71 -5.76 -0.11 7.52
C ASP A 71 -4.29 -0.41 7.18
N ALA A 72 -3.63 0.52 6.48
CA ALA A 72 -2.20 0.43 6.19
C ALA A 72 -1.36 1.15 7.26
N LYS A 73 -1.98 1.86 8.20
CA LYS A 73 -1.21 2.52 9.26
C LYS A 73 -0.51 1.47 10.10
N TRP A 74 0.79 1.68 10.30
CA TRP A 74 1.54 0.89 11.24
C TRP A 74 1.01 1.12 12.65
N VAL A 75 0.62 0.04 13.31
CA VAL A 75 0.25 0.02 14.72
C VAL A 75 1.37 -0.74 15.41
N GLU A 76 2.08 -0.10 16.34
CA GLU A 76 2.99 -0.83 17.22
C GLU A 76 2.19 -1.92 17.95
N GLU A 77 2.62 -3.17 17.86
CA GLU A 77 2.14 -4.25 18.73
C GLU A 77 2.46 -3.89 20.18
N GLY A 78 1.57 -3.12 20.80
CA GLY A 78 1.76 -2.52 22.12
C GLY A 78 0.66 -1.53 22.52
N ASP A 79 -0.06 -0.94 21.55
CA ASP A 79 -1.14 0.03 21.80
C ASP A 79 -2.55 -0.58 21.88
N SER A 80 -2.66 -1.92 21.88
CA SER A 80 -3.89 -2.60 22.26
C SER A 80 -4.06 -2.56 23.78
N LYS A 81 -4.72 -1.53 24.31
CA LYS A 81 -5.28 -1.54 25.67
C LYS A 81 -6.68 -2.12 25.70
#